data_AF-A7WM00-F1
#
_entry.id   AF-A7WM00-F1
#
_cell.length_a   1.000
_cell.length_b   1.000
_cell.length_c   1.000
_cell.angle_alpha   90.00
_cell.angle_beta   90.00
_cell.angle_gamma   90.00
#
_symmetry.space_group_name_H-M   'P 1'
#
loop_
_entity.id
_entity.type
_entity.pdbx_description
1 polymer ?
#
loop_
_entity_poly.entity_id
_entity_poly.type
_entity_poly.pdbx_seq_one_letter_code
_entity_poly.pdbx_strand_id
1 'polypeptide(L)'
;EEPQKDTIDYRFADMLAHTIWERIEVEHLMSWLSTLGGGFSALGEQFERCAKTAGKISLQQLKIGLRLGDPFLQTRCKLYYSISLIQRGQLRMAKHLIREQYQFASKNIEK
;
A
#
# COMPACT_ATOMS: atom_id res chain seq x y z
N GLU A 1 16.52 26.86 43.88
CA GLU A 1 16.87 27.04 42.46
C GLU A 1 15.66 27.57 41.72
N GLU A 2 15.86 28.53 40.81
CA GLU A 2 14.78 28.93 39.90
C GLU A 2 14.52 27.81 38.88
N PRO A 3 13.25 27.57 38.50
CA PRO A 3 12.94 26.53 37.53
C PRO A 3 13.58 26.85 36.18
N GLN A 4 14.19 25.84 35.57
CA GLN A 4 14.78 25.91 34.25
C GLN A 4 13.70 26.29 33.23
N LYS A 5 13.90 27.41 32.52
CA LYS A 5 12.99 27.89 31.48
C LYS A 5 13.44 27.37 30.13
N ASP A 6 12.87 26.24 29.72
CA ASP A 6 13.06 25.72 28.37
C ASP A 6 12.09 26.39 27.38
N THR A 7 12.57 26.70 26.17
CA THR A 7 11.74 27.31 25.12
C THR A 7 11.05 26.21 24.31
N ILE A 8 9.72 26.27 24.23
CA ILE A 8 8.93 25.31 23.44
C ILE A 8 8.97 25.73 21.96
N ASP A 9 9.42 24.84 21.08
CA ASP A 9 9.37 25.05 19.63
C ASP A 9 8.00 24.67 19.07
N TYR A 10 7.08 25.64 19.09
CA TYR A 10 5.73 25.47 18.55
C TYR A 10 5.71 25.26 17.03
N ARG A 11 6.71 25.75 16.29
CA ARG A 11 6.76 25.58 14.82
C ARG A 11 7.08 24.13 14.48
N PHE A 12 8.07 23.56 15.16
CA PHE A 12 8.39 22.14 15.01
C PHE A 12 7.22 21.26 15.45
N ALA A 13 6.56 21.59 16.56
CA ALA A 13 5.40 20.84 17.04
C ALA A 13 4.27 20.82 16.00
N ASP A 14 3.98 21.95 15.35
CA ASP A 14 2.94 22.06 14.31
C ASP A 14 3.29 21.25 13.05
N MET A 15 4.53 21.37 12.55
CA MET A 15 5.02 20.58 11.41
C MET A 15 4.96 19.08 11.69
N LEU A 16 5.35 18.67 12.91
CA LEU A 16 5.30 17.29 13.35
C LEU A 16 3.86 16.79 13.44
N ALA A 17 2.96 17.58 14.04
CA ALA A 17 1.54 17.23 14.16
C ALA A 17 0.91 17.00 12.78
N HIS A 18 1.16 17.89 11.81
CA HIS A 18 0.71 17.72 10.44
C HIS A 18 1.24 16.43 9.80
N THR A 19 2.54 16.18 9.91
CA THR A 19 3.17 14.98 9.34
C THR A 19 2.61 13.68 9.95
N ILE A 20 2.39 13.67 11.28
CA ILE A 20 1.80 12.54 11.99
C ILE A 20 0.37 12.30 11.51
N TRP A 21 -0.44 13.35 11.39
CA TRP A 21 -1.82 13.24 10.92
C TRP A 21 -1.91 12.68 9.51
N GLU A 22 -1.08 13.18 8.59
CA GLU A 22 -1.01 12.64 7.23
C GLU A 22 -0.65 11.15 7.24
N ARG A 23 0.28 10.74 8.12
CA ARG A 23 0.66 9.33 8.24
C ARG A 23 -0.49 8.47 8.78
N ILE A 24 -1.17 8.93 9.82
CA ILE A 24 -2.32 8.22 10.42
C ILE A 24 -3.41 8.00 9.37
N GLU A 25 -3.77 9.04 8.62
CA GLU A 25 -4.80 8.96 7.58
C GLU A 25 -4.42 7.96 6.47
N VAL A 26 -3.16 7.97 6.05
CA VAL A 26 -2.69 7.04 5.01
C VAL A 26 -2.69 5.59 5.51
N GLU A 27 -2.22 5.33 6.72
CA GLU A 27 -2.24 3.99 7.33
C GLU A 27 -3.67 3.48 7.51
N HIS A 28 -4.58 4.34 7.99
CA HIS A 28 -6.00 4.02 8.12
C HIS A 28 -6.62 3.66 6.77
N LEU A 29 -6.41 4.50 5.75
CA LEU A 29 -6.90 4.22 4.39
C LEU A 29 -6.34 2.91 3.83
N MET A 30 -5.06 2.64 4.06
CA MET A 30 -4.42 1.37 3.65
C MET A 30 -5.05 0.14 4.32
N SER A 31 -5.39 0.24 5.61
CA SER A 31 -6.05 -0.83 6.35
C SER A 31 -7.43 -1.16 5.77
N TRP A 32 -8.23 -0.13 5.47
CA TRP A 32 -9.54 -0.30 4.83
C TRP A 32 -9.43 -0.88 3.43
N LEU A 33 -8.52 -0.36 2.60
CA LEU A 33 -8.31 -0.87 1.24
C LEU A 33 -7.82 -2.32 1.25
N SER A 34 -6.95 -2.69 2.19
CA SER A 34 -6.47 -4.08 2.30
C SER A 34 -7.59 -5.03 2.73
N THR A 35 -8.43 -4.62 3.69
CA THR A 35 -9.58 -5.40 4.15
C THR A 35 -10.59 -5.62 3.04
N LEU A 36 -11.01 -4.55 2.36
CA LEU A 36 -11.95 -4.63 1.24
C LEU A 36 -11.35 -5.37 0.04
N GLY A 37 -10.08 -5.11 -0.28
CA GLY A 37 -9.35 -5.76 -1.36
C GLY A 37 -9.25 -7.27 -1.15
N GLY A 38 -8.91 -7.70 0.07
CA GLY A 38 -8.91 -9.11 0.46
C GLY A 38 -10.28 -9.76 0.32
N GLY A 39 -11.35 -9.10 0.79
CA GLY A 39 -12.73 -9.59 0.65
C GLY A 39 -13.16 -9.75 -0.81
N PHE A 40 -12.95 -8.74 -1.65
CA PHE A 40 -13.25 -8.83 -3.09
C PHE A 40 -12.38 -9.87 -3.80
N SER A 41 -11.10 -9.99 -3.42
CA SER A 41 -10.20 -11.00 -3.97
C SER A 41 -10.67 -12.40 -3.60
N ALA A 42 -11.13 -12.65 -2.37
CA ALA A 42 -11.63 -13.96 -1.97
C ALA A 42 -12.83 -14.43 -2.82
N LEU A 43 -13.70 -13.49 -3.22
CA LEU A 43 -14.84 -13.74 -4.11
C LEU A 43 -14.48 -13.74 -5.61
N GLY A 44 -13.26 -13.35 -5.96
CA GLY A 44 -12.85 -13.07 -7.34
C GLY A 44 -12.81 -14.30 -8.25
N GLU A 45 -12.62 -15.50 -7.70
CA GLU A 45 -12.61 -16.75 -8.47
C GLU A 45 -14.01 -17.11 -9.01
N GLN A 46 -15.05 -16.81 -8.22
CA GLN A 46 -16.45 -17.10 -8.55
C GLN A 46 -17.11 -15.95 -9.32
N PHE A 47 -16.71 -14.72 -9.01
CA PHE A 47 -17.33 -13.52 -9.54
C PHE A 47 -16.28 -12.60 -10.17
N GLU A 48 -16.18 -12.61 -11.50
CA GLU A 48 -15.21 -11.79 -12.24
C GLU A 48 -15.31 -10.28 -11.89
N ARG A 49 -16.52 -9.79 -11.57
CA ARG A 49 -16.74 -8.42 -11.11
C ARG A 49 -15.98 -8.12 -9.81
N CYS A 50 -15.94 -9.08 -8.88
CA CYS A 50 -15.19 -8.95 -7.63
C CYS A 50 -13.68 -8.92 -7.90
N ALA A 51 -13.18 -9.78 -8.78
CA ALA A 51 -11.77 -9.74 -9.21
C ALA A 51 -11.41 -8.37 -9.85
N LYS A 52 -12.28 -7.83 -10.72
CA LYS A 52 -12.09 -6.47 -11.29
C LYS A 52 -12.05 -5.40 -10.20
N THR A 53 -12.90 -5.48 -9.19
CA THR A 53 -12.92 -4.53 -8.06
C THR A 53 -11.66 -4.67 -7.21
N ALA A 54 -11.24 -5.88 -6.86
CA ALA A 54 -9.98 -6.14 -6.15
C ALA A 54 -8.79 -5.52 -6.89
N GLY A 55 -8.72 -5.71 -8.21
CA GLY A 55 -7.67 -5.09 -9.03
C GLY A 55 -7.69 -3.56 -9.00
N LYS A 56 -8.88 -2.94 -9.05
CA LYS A 56 -9.00 -1.47 -8.90
C LYS A 56 -8.51 -1.00 -7.53
N ILE A 57 -8.85 -1.73 -6.46
CA ILE A 57 -8.40 -1.43 -5.09
C ILE A 57 -6.87 -1.54 -5.02
N SER A 58 -6.26 -2.61 -5.54
CA SER A 58 -4.80 -2.76 -5.57
C SER A 58 -4.09 -1.62 -6.33
N LEU A 59 -4.69 -1.11 -7.40
CA LEU A 59 -4.15 0.07 -8.11
C LEU A 59 -4.26 1.35 -7.28
N GLN A 60 -5.31 1.53 -6.47
CA GLN A 60 -5.39 2.65 -5.54
C GLN A 60 -4.35 2.54 -4.42
N GLN A 61 -4.16 1.33 -3.88
CA GLN A 61 -3.09 1.07 -2.91
C GLN A 61 -1.70 1.38 -3.52
N LEU A 62 -1.46 0.97 -4.77
CA LEU A 62 -0.21 1.28 -5.46
C LEU A 62 0.04 2.79 -5.59
N LYS A 63 -1.00 3.59 -5.89
CA LYS A 63 -0.85 5.06 -5.96
C LYS A 63 -0.42 5.66 -4.62
N ILE A 64 -0.96 5.15 -3.51
CA ILE A 64 -0.55 5.58 -2.17
C ILE A 64 0.89 5.14 -1.90
N GLY A 65 1.25 3.90 -2.23
CA GLY A 65 2.63 3.41 -2.08
C GLY A 65 3.66 4.20 -2.90
N LEU A 66 3.27 4.67 -4.09
CA LEU A 66 4.09 5.59 -4.90
C LEU A 66 4.24 6.96 -4.23
N ARG A 67 3.16 7.51 -3.66
CA ARG A 67 3.21 8.79 -2.92
C ARG A 67 4.07 8.72 -1.67
N LEU A 68 4.03 7.60 -0.95
CA LEU A 68 4.86 7.38 0.24
C LEU A 68 6.33 7.09 -0.10
N GLY A 69 6.65 6.75 -1.35
CA GLY A 69 7.98 6.33 -1.74
C GLY A 69 8.41 4.98 -1.17
N ASP A 70 7.47 4.16 -0.68
CA ASP A 70 7.76 2.84 -0.10
C ASP A 70 7.78 1.75 -1.20
N PRO A 71 8.96 1.23 -1.57
CA PRO A 71 9.08 0.24 -2.64
C PRO A 71 8.54 -1.14 -2.26
N PHE A 72 8.52 -1.49 -0.97
CA PHE A 72 7.98 -2.77 -0.50
C PHE A 72 6.45 -2.76 -0.55
N LEU A 73 5.84 -1.65 -0.13
CA LEU A 73 4.40 -1.46 -0.28
C LEU A 73 3.99 -1.47 -1.75
N GLN A 74 4.73 -0.81 -2.64
CA GLN A 74 4.46 -0.84 -4.08
C GLN A 74 4.51 -2.27 -4.63
N THR A 75 5.54 -3.04 -4.26
CA THR A 75 5.70 -4.45 -4.65
C THR A 75 4.51 -5.29 -4.21
N ARG A 76 4.10 -5.14 -2.94
CA ARG A 76 2.93 -5.82 -2.37
C ARG A 76 1.64 -5.50 -3.15
N CYS A 77 1.42 -4.23 -3.47
CA CYS A 77 0.25 -3.79 -4.25
C CYS A 77 0.25 -4.35 -5.68
N LYS A 78 1.42 -4.43 -6.33
CA LYS A 78 1.58 -5.06 -7.66
C LYS A 78 1.29 -6.56 -7.60
N LEU A 79 1.64 -7.25 -6.52
CA LEU A 79 1.29 -8.66 -6.32
C LEU A 79 -0.22 -8.83 -6.12
N TYR A 80 -0.88 -8.00 -5.31
CA TYR A 80 -2.35 -8.02 -5.18
C TYR A 80 -3.05 -7.79 -6.52
N TYR A 81 -2.56 -6.83 -7.30
CA TYR A 81 -3.07 -6.61 -8.66
C TYR A 81 -2.87 -7.83 -9.55
N SER A 82 -1.72 -8.51 -9.43
CA SER A 82 -1.42 -9.74 -10.19
C SER A 82 -2.39 -10.88 -9.85
N ILE A 83 -2.81 -11.02 -8.59
CA ILE A 83 -3.86 -11.97 -8.19
C ILE A 83 -5.16 -11.67 -8.94
N SER A 84 -5.57 -10.39 -8.98
CA SER A 84 -6.78 -10.00 -9.72
C SER A 84 -6.69 -10.32 -11.22
N LEU A 85 -5.49 -10.23 -11.81
CA LEU A 85 -5.26 -10.60 -13.21
C LEU A 85 -5.41 -12.12 -13.41
N ILE A 86 -4.89 -12.92 -12.47
CA ILE A 86 -5.01 -14.39 -12.51
C ILE A 86 -6.48 -14.80 -12.50
N GLN A 87 -7.26 -14.26 -11.56
CA GLN A 87 -8.69 -14.53 -11.42
C GLN A 87 -9.52 -14.15 -12.65
N ARG A 88 -8.97 -13.27 -13.50
CA ARG A 88 -9.59 -12.83 -14.77
C ARG A 88 -8.99 -13.53 -16.00
N GLY A 89 -8.17 -14.56 -15.81
CA GLY A 89 -7.51 -15.31 -16.88
C GLY A 89 -6.38 -14.54 -17.60
N GLN A 90 -5.96 -13.38 -17.10
CA GLN A 90 -4.90 -12.54 -17.70
C GLN A 90 -3.49 -13.01 -17.30
N LEU A 91 -3.23 -14.32 -17.49
CA LEU A 91 -2.08 -15.02 -16.92
C LEU A 91 -0.72 -14.50 -17.42
N ARG A 92 -0.64 -14.07 -18.69
CA ARG A 92 0.61 -13.52 -19.25
C ARG A 92 1.04 -12.23 -18.56
N MET A 93 0.09 -11.33 -18.31
CA MET A 93 0.37 -10.06 -17.60
C MET A 93 0.74 -10.31 -16.15
N ALA A 94 -0.02 -11.17 -15.46
CA ALA A 94 0.27 -11.56 -14.08
C ALA A 94 1.68 -12.14 -13.94
N LYS A 95 2.05 -13.06 -14.83
CA LYS A 95 3.38 -13.69 -14.87
C LYS A 95 4.50 -12.66 -15.02
N HIS A 96 4.32 -11.64 -15.85
CA HIS A 96 5.32 -10.60 -16.04
C HIS A 96 5.52 -9.79 -14.75
N LEU A 97 4.43 -9.31 -14.15
CA LEU A 97 4.48 -8.54 -12.90
C LEU A 97 5.08 -9.33 -11.74
N ILE A 98 4.70 -10.60 -11.58
CA ILE A 98 5.23 -11.48 -10.53
C ILE A 98 6.75 -11.66 -10.69
N ARG A 99 7.24 -11.83 -11.93
CA ARG A 99 8.68 -11.97 -12.19
C ARG A 99 9.44 -10.69 -11.91
N GLU A 100 8.89 -9.54 -12.25
CA GLU A 100 9.46 -8.24 -11.88
C GLU A 100 9.57 -8.11 -10.36
N GLN A 101 8.52 -8.48 -9.61
CA GLN A 101 8.52 -8.40 -8.14
C GLN A 101 9.49 -9.41 -7.52
N TYR A 102 9.62 -10.61 -8.10
CA TYR A 102 10.62 -11.60 -7.68
C TYR A 102 12.05 -11.09 -7.87
N GLN A 103 12.35 -10.45 -9.01
CA GLN A 103 13.65 -9.83 -9.26
C GLN A 103 13.94 -8.70 -8.28
N PHE A 104 12.93 -7.90 -7.95
CA PHE A 104 13.03 -6.87 -6.91
C PHE A 104 13.37 -7.50 -5.55
N ALA A 105 12.60 -8.49 -5.10
CA ALA A 105 12.82 -9.16 -3.82
C ALA A 105 14.17 -9.88 -3.73
N SER A 106 14.67 -10.43 -4.84
CA SER A 106 15.98 -11.09 -4.88
C SER A 106 17.15 -10.12 -4.68
N LYS A 107 16.94 -8.82 -4.93
CA LYS A 107 17.96 -7.78 -4.81
C LYS A 107 17.78 -6.93 -3.55
N ASN A 108 16.60 -6.94 -2.95
CA ASN A 108 16.22 -6.09 -1.84
C ASN A 108 15.71 -6.97 -0.70
N ILE A 109 16.50 -7.09 0.36
CA ILE A 109 16.10 -7.75 1.60
C ILE A 109 15.40 -6.70 2.46
N GLU A 110 14.15 -6.94 2.83
CA GLU A 110 13.44 -6.17 3.84
C GLU A 110 14.19 -6.36 5.16
N LYS A 111 14.75 -5.28 5.71
CA LYS A 111 15.54 -5.30 6.95
C LYS A 111 14.66 -5.21 8.17
#